data_AF-A0A1Q1FH31-F1
#
_entry.id   AF-A0A1Q1FH31-F1
#
_cell.length_a   1.000
_cell.length_b   1.000
_cell.length_c   1.000
_cell.angle_alpha   90.00
_cell.angle_beta   90.00
_cell.angle_gamma   90.00
#
_symmetry.space_group_name_H-M   'P 1'
#
loop_
_entity.id
_entity.type
_entity.pdbx_description
1 polymer ?
#
loop_
_entity_poly.entity_id
_entity_poly.type
_entity_poly.pdbx_seq_one_letter_code
_entity_poly.pdbx_strand_id
1 'polypeptide(L)'
;MNAKVNWLTKDFFTDEAILRVLQDYSKVNLIYNLFKRLNQMSYGFYNELKQGIPVSEFGYLAYVLKQIYGLEDFGDERVEDRPESTEEIETVIDAYSELIFRLRHARNQFTVCIRKDEFTRRFENFASDYNRFQSEYGLCFSRCLNSVICNDMDAFDDFSYVADVLRAVDKTEAGEEQTSREFGDAWYQVIEQLRFMAGSDDMVGPTYYTKFPEDVTIFDLKEFLDRLDSLFSEEPARKLREEAWVAPLRKRRVESCGQKAFGDDWDQVRDRIILSEDNLDAHPLLFELDFRAKKELPGNRRPSYVPKKQIYYPRYFSQLLQFQIFPLLRNGDIAESGHQILSELAGDRGTERERNLYDFLTDHGIECYHGAETQKNKNEVDLICVRDGCLQIIEVKYLMPPIRINDPDGIRELNEKFDRLIFNEVNENTSREPEGKPFPEKVEGWKGLESGEEFRSQVSGDGGYQQQEVPESWNDLDVEMLVVSNVVPSYIKKQGVRFITDLELYQMVEHGEDVFYDIHS
;
A
#
# COMPACT_ATOMS: atom_id res chain seq x y z
N MET A 1 6.03 -17.82 24.87
CA MET A 1 5.42 -17.28 23.63
C MET A 1 6.41 -17.31 22.48
N ASN A 2 7.43 -16.45 22.45
CA ASN A 2 8.39 -16.36 21.31
C ASN A 2 9.02 -17.69 20.93
N ALA A 3 9.44 -18.52 21.89
CA ALA A 3 9.94 -19.86 21.59
C ALA A 3 8.89 -20.75 20.89
N LYS A 4 7.62 -20.66 21.27
CA LYS A 4 6.53 -21.41 20.62
C LYS A 4 6.28 -20.92 19.21
N VAL A 5 6.17 -19.60 19.04
CA VAL A 5 5.95 -18.99 17.73
C VAL A 5 7.12 -19.26 16.78
N ASN A 6 8.36 -19.15 17.27
CA ASN A 6 9.54 -19.46 16.46
C ASN A 6 9.54 -20.92 16.01
N TRP A 7 9.22 -21.86 16.90
CA TRP A 7 9.10 -23.27 16.51
C TRP A 7 8.00 -23.47 15.48
N LEU A 8 6.81 -22.90 15.70
CA LEU A 8 5.69 -23.00 14.76
C LEU A 8 6.04 -22.42 13.39
N THR A 9 6.72 -21.28 13.33
CA THR A 9 6.99 -20.58 12.06
C THR A 9 8.25 -21.07 11.35
N LYS A 10 9.25 -21.60 12.07
CA LYS A 10 10.54 -22.01 11.48
C LYS A 10 10.70 -23.51 11.33
N ASP A 11 10.02 -24.30 12.16
CA ASP A 11 10.21 -25.75 12.22
C ASP A 11 8.95 -26.54 11.83
N PHE A 12 7.75 -25.98 12.02
CA PHE A 12 6.48 -26.70 11.80
C PHE A 12 5.74 -26.27 10.53
N PHE A 13 5.41 -24.98 10.41
CA PHE A 13 4.76 -24.37 9.24
C PHE A 13 5.80 -23.70 8.34
N THR A 14 6.77 -24.48 7.85
CA THR A 14 7.73 -24.01 6.84
C THR A 14 7.06 -23.86 5.48
N ASP A 15 7.66 -23.11 4.56
CA ASP A 15 7.12 -22.99 3.19
C ASP A 15 6.94 -24.35 2.53
N GLU A 16 7.92 -25.24 2.66
CA GLU A 16 7.82 -26.62 2.17
C GLU A 16 6.65 -27.37 2.81
N ALA A 17 6.44 -27.23 4.12
CA ALA A 17 5.37 -27.91 4.83
C ALA A 17 3.98 -27.42 4.41
N ILE A 18 3.83 -26.10 4.20
CA ILE A 18 2.58 -25.49 3.74
C ILE A 18 2.30 -25.91 2.29
N LEU A 19 3.31 -25.82 1.42
CA LEU A 19 3.16 -26.09 -0.02
C LEU A 19 3.06 -27.57 -0.39
N ARG A 20 3.36 -28.48 0.54
CA ARG A 20 3.12 -29.93 0.37
C ARG A 20 1.68 -30.26 0.00
N VAL A 21 0.71 -29.46 0.45
CA VAL A 21 -0.71 -29.63 0.10
C VAL A 21 -0.94 -29.51 -1.42
N LEU A 22 -0.05 -28.82 -2.14
CA LEU A 22 -0.14 -28.64 -3.59
C LEU A 22 0.72 -29.64 -4.40
N GLN A 23 1.47 -30.55 -3.75
CA GLN A 23 2.46 -31.38 -4.44
C GLN A 23 1.86 -32.44 -5.37
N ASP A 24 0.62 -32.86 -5.17
CA ASP A 24 -0.02 -33.84 -6.06
C ASP A 24 -0.37 -33.23 -7.44
N TYR A 25 -0.48 -31.90 -7.50
CA TYR A 25 -0.80 -31.17 -8.73
C TYR A 25 0.41 -30.93 -9.62
N SER A 26 0.15 -30.75 -10.91
CA SER A 26 1.15 -30.35 -11.90
C SER A 26 1.61 -28.92 -11.66
N LYS A 27 2.90 -28.76 -11.35
CA LYS A 27 3.59 -27.47 -11.17
C LYS A 27 3.25 -26.44 -12.27
N VAL A 28 3.36 -26.84 -13.53
CA VAL A 28 3.07 -25.96 -14.69
C VAL A 28 1.62 -25.49 -14.69
N ASN A 29 0.68 -26.39 -14.36
CA ASN A 29 -0.73 -26.07 -14.32
C ASN A 29 -1.08 -25.19 -13.10
N LEU A 30 -0.48 -25.44 -11.94
CA LEU A 30 -0.60 -24.61 -10.74
C LEU A 30 -0.13 -23.18 -11.03
N ILE A 31 1.11 -23.01 -11.49
CA ILE A 31 1.67 -21.68 -11.76
C ILE A 31 0.80 -20.93 -12.78
N TYR A 32 0.35 -21.61 -13.85
CA TYR A 32 -0.55 -21.01 -14.83
C TYR A 32 -1.85 -20.51 -14.22
N ASN A 33 -2.48 -21.31 -13.36
CA ASN A 33 -3.73 -20.91 -12.70
C ASN A 33 -3.52 -19.75 -11.70
N LEU A 34 -2.40 -19.72 -10.98
CA LEU A 34 -2.10 -18.65 -10.01
C LEU A 34 -1.89 -17.29 -10.69
N PHE A 35 -1.07 -17.20 -11.74
CA PHE A 35 -0.93 -15.91 -12.45
C PHE A 35 -2.18 -15.54 -13.27
N LYS A 36 -3.00 -16.53 -13.67
CA LYS A 36 -4.31 -16.26 -14.28
C LYS A 36 -5.24 -15.62 -13.27
N ARG A 37 -5.27 -16.13 -12.04
CA ARG A 37 -6.03 -15.56 -10.92
C ARG A 37 -5.58 -14.14 -10.59
N LEU A 38 -4.27 -13.89 -10.50
CA LEU A 38 -3.72 -12.54 -10.36
C LEU A 38 -4.21 -11.59 -11.47
N ASN A 39 -4.19 -12.04 -12.73
CA ASN A 39 -4.68 -11.25 -13.85
C ASN A 39 -6.19 -10.97 -13.79
N GLN A 40 -6.99 -11.92 -13.30
CA GLN A 40 -8.43 -11.76 -13.11
C GLN A 40 -8.74 -10.78 -11.98
N MET A 41 -8.01 -10.83 -10.87
CA MET A 41 -8.15 -9.87 -9.77
C MET A 41 -7.78 -8.46 -10.24
N SER A 42 -6.67 -8.30 -10.96
CA SER A 42 -6.29 -7.02 -11.54
C SER A 42 -7.31 -6.54 -12.58
N TYR A 43 -7.89 -7.44 -13.37
CA TYR A 43 -8.98 -7.09 -14.29
C TYR A 43 -10.21 -6.54 -13.53
N GLY A 44 -10.60 -7.18 -12.42
CA GLY A 44 -11.66 -6.68 -11.54
C GLY A 44 -11.37 -5.26 -11.05
N PHE A 45 -10.17 -5.01 -10.53
CA PHE A 45 -9.74 -3.67 -10.09
C PHE A 45 -9.90 -2.59 -11.16
N TYR A 46 -9.55 -2.88 -12.42
CA TYR A 46 -9.69 -1.90 -13.50
C TYR A 46 -11.13 -1.67 -13.99
N ASN A 47 -12.05 -2.63 -13.80
CA ASN A 47 -13.37 -2.60 -14.43
C ASN A 47 -14.55 -2.53 -13.44
N GLU A 48 -14.33 -2.84 -12.16
CA GLU A 48 -15.34 -2.86 -11.11
C GLU A 48 -15.05 -1.73 -10.11
N LEU A 49 -15.62 -0.54 -10.36
CA LEU A 49 -15.42 0.71 -9.60
C LEU A 49 -15.69 0.62 -8.07
N LYS A 50 -16.20 -0.52 -7.57
CA LYS A 50 -16.53 -0.75 -6.14
C LYS A 50 -15.73 -1.88 -5.49
N GLN A 51 -14.68 -2.38 -6.14
CA GLN A 51 -13.83 -3.42 -5.57
C GLN A 51 -12.40 -2.91 -5.46
N GLY A 52 -11.96 -2.68 -4.22
CA GLY A 52 -10.54 -2.54 -3.92
C GLY A 52 -9.77 -3.81 -4.28
N ILE A 53 -8.44 -3.74 -4.26
CA ILE A 53 -7.60 -4.94 -4.44
C ILE A 53 -7.67 -5.74 -3.14
N PRO A 54 -8.06 -7.03 -3.13
CA PRO A 54 -8.01 -7.86 -1.93
C PRO A 54 -6.55 -8.09 -1.54
N VAL A 55 -6.05 -7.23 -0.67
CA VAL A 55 -4.63 -7.03 -0.35
C VAL A 55 -3.95 -8.32 0.06
N SER A 56 -4.59 -9.05 0.99
CA SER A 56 -4.10 -10.32 1.50
C SER A 56 -3.94 -11.34 0.38
N GLU A 57 -4.97 -11.56 -0.42
CA GLU A 57 -4.90 -12.55 -1.49
C GLU A 57 -3.89 -12.13 -2.57
N PHE A 58 -3.95 -10.88 -3.02
CA PHE A 58 -3.12 -10.36 -4.11
C PHE A 58 -1.63 -10.42 -3.79
N GLY A 59 -1.24 -9.98 -2.59
CA GLY A 59 0.16 -9.96 -2.16
C GLY A 59 0.74 -11.35 -1.94
N TYR A 60 0.01 -12.24 -1.25
CA TYR A 60 0.50 -13.58 -0.94
C TYR A 60 0.47 -14.53 -2.15
N LEU A 61 -0.42 -14.34 -3.12
CA LEU A 61 -0.44 -15.13 -4.35
C LEU A 61 0.88 -15.04 -5.13
N ALA A 62 1.45 -13.84 -5.27
CA ALA A 62 2.74 -13.67 -5.96
C ALA A 62 3.88 -14.34 -5.16
N TYR A 63 3.84 -14.27 -3.83
CA TYR A 63 4.81 -14.96 -2.96
C TYR A 63 4.72 -16.48 -3.13
N VAL A 64 3.51 -17.06 -3.01
CA VAL A 64 3.24 -18.50 -3.19
C VAL A 64 3.74 -18.96 -4.56
N LEU A 65 3.47 -18.17 -5.60
CA LEU A 65 3.93 -18.46 -6.95
C LEU A 65 5.46 -18.54 -7.03
N LYS A 66 6.20 -17.60 -6.44
CA LYS A 66 7.68 -17.66 -6.37
C LYS A 66 8.18 -18.89 -5.62
N GLN A 67 7.53 -19.26 -4.51
CA GLN A 67 7.91 -20.45 -3.75
C GLN A 67 7.69 -21.73 -4.57
N ILE A 68 6.55 -21.85 -5.27
CA ILE A 68 6.26 -23.00 -6.14
C ILE A 68 7.32 -23.12 -7.24
N TYR A 69 7.74 -22.02 -7.87
CA TYR A 69 8.80 -22.05 -8.88
C TYR A 69 10.11 -22.69 -8.35
N GLY A 70 10.49 -22.41 -7.10
CA GLY A 70 11.70 -22.94 -6.48
C GLY A 70 11.59 -24.36 -5.91
N LEU A 71 10.39 -24.95 -5.89
CA LEU A 71 10.16 -26.31 -5.38
C LEU A 71 10.20 -27.36 -6.51
N GLU A 72 10.56 -28.57 -6.11
CA GLU A 72 10.62 -29.76 -6.96
C GLU A 72 9.58 -30.82 -6.54
N ASP A 73 9.53 -31.94 -7.25
CA ASP A 73 8.74 -33.13 -6.91
C ASP A 73 7.20 -32.92 -6.91
N PHE A 74 6.70 -32.22 -7.92
CA PHE A 74 5.26 -32.10 -8.19
C PHE A 74 4.72 -33.28 -9.01
N GLY A 75 3.45 -33.62 -8.77
CA GLY A 75 2.67 -34.63 -9.48
C GLY A 75 2.16 -34.17 -10.84
N ASP A 76 1.12 -34.84 -11.32
CA ASP A 76 0.53 -34.63 -12.65
C ASP A 76 -0.97 -34.33 -12.63
N GLU A 77 -1.59 -34.23 -11.44
CA GLU A 77 -2.98 -33.84 -11.30
C GLU A 77 -3.18 -32.41 -11.82
N ARG A 78 -4.37 -32.12 -12.36
CA ARG A 78 -4.67 -30.78 -12.87
C ARG A 78 -5.63 -30.10 -11.91
N VAL A 79 -5.29 -28.88 -11.53
CA VAL A 79 -6.23 -27.91 -10.97
C VAL A 79 -7.24 -27.62 -12.08
N GLU A 80 -8.41 -28.21 -11.93
CA GLU A 80 -9.58 -27.87 -12.74
C GLU A 80 -10.22 -26.60 -12.18
N ASP A 81 -11.08 -25.93 -12.96
CA ASP A 81 -12.00 -24.91 -12.40
C ASP A 81 -13.12 -25.64 -11.61
N ARG A 82 -12.72 -26.40 -10.58
CA ARG A 82 -13.61 -27.07 -9.64
C ARG A 82 -13.41 -26.50 -8.24
N PRO A 83 -14.48 -26.40 -7.43
CA PRO A 83 -14.39 -25.83 -6.09
C PRO A 83 -13.35 -26.50 -5.19
N GLU A 84 -13.24 -27.83 -5.25
CA GLU A 84 -12.32 -28.62 -4.39
C GLU A 84 -10.85 -28.24 -4.65
N SER A 85 -10.41 -28.15 -5.92
CA SER A 85 -9.03 -27.75 -6.25
C SER A 85 -8.71 -26.28 -5.98
N THR A 86 -9.74 -25.46 -5.77
CA THR A 86 -9.59 -24.08 -5.27
C THR A 86 -9.38 -24.08 -3.76
N GLU A 87 -9.97 -25.03 -3.02
CA GLU A 87 -9.88 -25.12 -1.55
C GLU A 87 -8.44 -25.35 -1.06
N GLU A 88 -7.62 -26.16 -1.75
CA GLU A 88 -6.21 -26.30 -1.36
C GLU A 88 -5.40 -25.03 -1.62
N ILE A 89 -5.70 -24.31 -2.70
CA ILE A 89 -5.07 -23.01 -3.00
C ILE A 89 -5.47 -21.99 -1.92
N GLU A 90 -6.77 -21.91 -1.57
CA GLU A 90 -7.23 -21.07 -0.46
C GLU A 90 -6.53 -21.45 0.85
N THR A 91 -6.44 -22.74 1.16
CA THR A 91 -5.79 -23.22 2.39
C THR A 91 -4.34 -22.76 2.48
N VAL A 92 -3.61 -22.77 1.37
CA VAL A 92 -2.23 -22.25 1.31
C VAL A 92 -2.21 -20.74 1.49
N ILE A 93 -3.10 -20.00 0.82
CA ILE A 93 -3.20 -18.54 0.95
C ILE A 93 -3.53 -18.15 2.39
N ASP A 94 -4.53 -18.79 3.01
CA ASP A 94 -4.96 -18.59 4.39
C ASP A 94 -3.86 -18.95 5.40
N ALA A 95 -3.08 -20.00 5.11
CA ALA A 95 -1.92 -20.33 5.94
C ALA A 95 -0.94 -19.15 6.03
N TYR A 96 -0.68 -18.46 4.92
CA TYR A 96 0.21 -17.29 4.91
C TYR A 96 -0.47 -16.02 5.44
N SER A 97 -1.63 -15.68 4.90
CA SER A 97 -2.34 -14.42 5.13
C SER A 97 -3.00 -14.34 6.51
N GLU A 98 -3.35 -15.48 7.12
CA GLU A 98 -4.01 -15.52 8.42
C GLU A 98 -3.12 -16.17 9.48
N LEU A 99 -2.70 -17.43 9.29
CA LEU A 99 -2.02 -18.19 10.34
C LEU A 99 -0.60 -17.65 10.61
N ILE A 100 0.24 -17.61 9.59
CA ILE A 100 1.63 -17.14 9.69
C ILE A 100 1.66 -15.66 10.05
N PHE A 101 0.81 -14.86 9.42
CA PHE A 101 0.60 -13.46 9.77
C PHE A 101 0.30 -13.27 11.27
N ARG A 102 -0.70 -13.97 11.83
CA ARG A 102 -1.06 -13.85 13.27
C ARG A 102 0.05 -14.31 14.19
N LEU A 103 0.78 -15.38 13.83
CA LEU A 103 1.93 -15.85 14.58
C LEU A 103 3.03 -14.77 14.62
N ARG A 104 3.32 -14.15 13.47
CA ARG A 104 4.29 -13.06 13.38
C ARG A 104 3.85 -11.83 14.15
N HIS A 105 2.58 -11.44 14.07
CA HIS A 105 2.03 -10.35 14.89
C HIS A 105 2.21 -10.60 16.39
N ALA A 106 2.01 -11.83 16.85
CA ALA A 106 2.30 -12.19 18.24
C ALA A 106 3.81 -12.11 18.57
N ARG A 107 4.69 -12.58 17.68
CA ARG A 107 6.16 -12.47 17.84
C ARG A 107 6.62 -11.02 17.91
N ASN A 108 6.06 -10.20 17.03
CA ASN A 108 6.45 -8.81 16.80
C ASN A 108 5.69 -7.84 17.72
N GLN A 109 4.92 -8.34 18.69
CA GLN A 109 4.20 -7.54 19.69
C GLN A 109 3.08 -6.65 19.14
N PHE A 110 2.56 -6.95 17.94
CA PHE A 110 1.33 -6.36 17.40
C PHE A 110 0.08 -6.95 18.09
N THR A 111 0.27 -8.10 18.76
CA THR A 111 -0.73 -8.75 19.59
C THR A 111 -0.17 -9.04 20.97
N VAL A 112 -0.85 -8.56 22.01
CA VAL A 112 -0.58 -8.90 23.40
C VAL A 112 -1.19 -10.27 23.69
N CYS A 113 -0.34 -11.25 23.99
CA CYS A 113 -0.79 -12.61 24.31
C CYS A 113 -0.75 -12.86 25.82
N ILE A 114 -1.92 -12.93 26.46
CA ILE A 114 -2.07 -13.23 27.88
C ILE A 114 -2.32 -14.73 28.05
N ARG A 115 -1.48 -15.40 28.85
CA ARG A 115 -1.60 -16.84 29.10
C ARG A 115 -2.95 -17.16 29.76
N LYS A 116 -3.68 -18.15 29.25
CA LYS A 116 -4.88 -18.69 29.90
C LYS A 116 -4.53 -19.56 31.10
N ASP A 117 -5.50 -19.79 31.97
CA ASP A 117 -5.34 -20.67 33.14
C ASP A 117 -5.09 -22.12 32.73
N GLU A 118 -5.77 -22.59 31.68
CA GLU A 118 -5.63 -23.93 31.09
C GLU A 118 -4.40 -24.06 30.16
N PHE A 119 -3.25 -23.50 30.57
CA PHE A 119 -2.04 -23.49 29.76
C PHE A 119 -1.43 -24.89 29.59
N THR A 120 -1.53 -25.44 28.38
CA THR A 120 -1.12 -26.83 28.11
C THR A 120 0.38 -27.02 27.96
N ARG A 121 1.15 -25.93 27.78
CA ARG A 121 2.61 -25.90 27.51
C ARG A 121 3.05 -26.52 26.18
N ARG A 122 2.16 -27.21 25.45
CA ARG A 122 2.44 -27.81 24.15
C ARG A 122 2.69 -26.73 23.09
N PHE A 123 3.65 -26.97 22.19
CA PHE A 123 4.08 -25.95 21.22
C PHE A 123 2.99 -25.66 20.18
N GLU A 124 2.23 -26.68 19.82
CA GLU A 124 1.12 -26.70 18.86
C GLU A 124 -0.08 -25.89 19.33
N ASN A 125 -0.27 -25.78 20.64
CA ASN A 125 -1.47 -25.22 21.27
C ASN A 125 -1.40 -23.70 21.44
N PHE A 126 -0.89 -22.96 20.45
CA PHE A 126 -0.74 -21.50 20.56
C PHE A 126 -2.08 -20.78 20.76
N ALA A 127 -3.07 -21.04 19.90
CA ALA A 127 -4.37 -20.37 19.96
C ALA A 127 -5.18 -20.71 21.22
N SER A 128 -5.07 -21.94 21.73
CA SER A 128 -5.77 -22.35 22.94
C SER A 128 -5.10 -21.82 24.21
N ASP A 129 -3.77 -21.68 24.23
CA ASP A 129 -2.99 -21.32 25.42
C ASP A 129 -3.00 -19.82 25.76
N TYR A 130 -3.38 -18.95 24.83
CA TYR A 130 -3.31 -17.49 24.99
C TYR A 130 -4.62 -16.79 24.62
N ASN A 131 -5.07 -15.87 25.48
CA ASN A 131 -5.96 -14.77 25.08
C ASN A 131 -5.12 -13.76 24.30
N ARG A 132 -5.68 -13.19 23.23
CA ARG A 132 -4.98 -12.31 22.30
C ARG A 132 -5.72 -10.98 22.26
N PHE A 133 -5.00 -9.89 22.46
CA PHE A 133 -5.53 -8.53 22.39
C PHE A 133 -4.67 -7.71 21.45
N GLN A 134 -5.26 -6.76 20.73
CA GLN A 134 -4.51 -5.85 19.88
C GLN A 134 -3.58 -4.99 20.75
N SER A 135 -2.34 -4.80 20.31
CA SER A 135 -1.43 -3.85 20.96
C SER A 135 -1.52 -2.47 20.29
N GLU A 136 -0.83 -1.48 20.86
CA GLU A 136 -0.66 -0.17 20.25
C GLU A 136 -0.09 -0.24 18.82
N TYR A 137 0.86 -1.14 18.55
CA TYR A 137 1.40 -1.36 17.20
C TYR A 137 0.36 -2.00 16.29
N GLY A 138 -0.39 -2.99 16.79
CA GLY A 138 -1.47 -3.62 16.04
C GLY A 138 -2.59 -2.64 15.67
N LEU A 139 -2.93 -1.73 16.58
CA LEU A 139 -3.92 -0.69 16.37
C LEU A 139 -3.43 0.33 15.33
N CYS A 140 -2.20 0.83 15.48
CA CYS A 140 -1.55 1.73 14.52
C CYS A 140 -1.55 1.17 13.10
N PHE A 141 -1.13 -0.09 12.94
CA PHE A 141 -1.12 -0.77 11.65
C PHE A 141 -2.51 -0.81 11.04
N SER A 142 -3.53 -1.19 11.82
CA SER A 142 -4.91 -1.34 11.33
C SER A 142 -5.51 0.01 10.90
N ARG A 143 -5.28 1.07 11.70
CA ARG A 143 -5.72 2.43 11.38
C ARG A 143 -5.08 2.95 10.09
N CYS A 144 -3.76 2.75 9.93
CA CYS A 144 -3.06 3.13 8.70
C CYS A 144 -3.52 2.30 7.49
N LEU A 145 -3.73 1.01 7.67
CA LEU A 145 -4.21 0.10 6.63
C LEU A 145 -5.59 0.52 6.12
N ASN A 146 -6.54 0.79 7.02
CA ASN A 146 -7.89 1.25 6.65
C ASN A 146 -7.84 2.58 5.91
N SER A 147 -7.08 3.55 6.44
CA SER A 147 -6.96 4.89 5.88
C SER A 147 -6.29 4.93 4.50
N VAL A 148 -5.30 4.07 4.23
CA VAL A 148 -4.53 4.12 2.97
C VAL A 148 -5.13 3.23 1.88
N ILE A 149 -5.60 2.03 2.23
CA ILE A 149 -5.98 1.01 1.24
C ILE A 149 -7.38 0.41 1.43
N CYS A 150 -8.20 0.91 2.37
CA CYS A 150 -9.56 0.40 2.62
C CYS A 150 -9.61 -1.11 2.93
N ASN A 151 -8.97 -1.53 4.03
CA ASN A 151 -9.01 -2.94 4.41
C ASN A 151 -10.38 -3.41 4.94
N ASP A 152 -11.23 -2.49 5.39
CA ASP A 152 -12.63 -2.76 5.66
C ASP A 152 -13.49 -2.33 4.49
N MET A 153 -14.06 -3.30 3.76
CA MET A 153 -14.90 -3.02 2.59
C MET A 153 -16.28 -2.45 2.97
N ASP A 154 -16.73 -2.63 4.22
CA ASP A 154 -17.98 -2.01 4.68
C ASP A 154 -17.82 -0.48 4.82
N ALA A 155 -16.58 -0.01 5.00
CA ALA A 155 -16.21 1.41 5.04
C ALA A 155 -15.78 1.98 3.66
N PHE A 156 -16.04 1.26 2.56
CA PHE A 156 -15.56 1.67 1.22
C PHE A 156 -16.09 3.04 0.77
N ASP A 157 -17.36 3.34 1.05
CA ASP A 157 -17.95 4.62 0.65
C ASP A 157 -17.29 5.80 1.41
N ASP A 158 -17.03 5.65 2.72
CA ASP A 158 -16.30 6.63 3.53
C ASP A 158 -14.85 6.80 3.02
N PHE A 159 -14.16 5.68 2.77
CA PHE A 159 -12.82 5.69 2.23
C PHE A 159 -12.76 6.39 0.86
N SER A 160 -13.69 6.07 -0.04
CA SER A 160 -13.78 6.68 -1.37
C SER A 160 -14.02 8.17 -1.26
N TYR A 161 -14.88 8.64 -0.35
CA TYR A 161 -15.06 10.07 -0.13
C TYR A 161 -13.77 10.75 0.32
N VAL A 162 -13.07 10.19 1.31
CA VAL A 162 -11.81 10.75 1.81
C VAL A 162 -10.75 10.77 0.70
N ALA A 163 -10.65 9.69 -0.06
CA ALA A 163 -9.75 9.55 -1.20
C ALA A 163 -10.03 10.56 -2.33
N ASP A 164 -11.29 10.66 -2.74
CA ASP A 164 -11.67 11.35 -3.97
C ASP A 164 -12.09 12.81 -3.74
N VAL A 165 -12.32 13.20 -2.47
CA VAL A 165 -12.74 14.56 -2.08
C VAL A 165 -11.71 15.19 -1.15
N LEU A 166 -11.45 14.61 0.02
CA LEU A 166 -10.57 15.27 1.00
C LEU A 166 -9.11 15.29 0.56
N ARG A 167 -8.65 14.23 -0.09
CA ARG A 167 -7.28 14.11 -0.62
C ARG A 167 -7.17 14.57 -2.08
N ALA A 168 -8.25 15.07 -2.67
CA ALA A 168 -8.28 15.53 -4.04
C ALA A 168 -7.32 16.70 -4.25
N VAL A 169 -6.61 16.68 -5.36
CA VAL A 169 -5.68 17.75 -5.75
C VAL A 169 -5.79 17.96 -7.25
N ASP A 170 -5.43 19.16 -7.70
CA ASP A 170 -5.23 19.41 -9.12
C ASP A 170 -4.03 18.58 -9.58
N LYS A 171 -4.31 17.51 -10.31
CA LYS A 171 -3.31 16.56 -10.80
C LYS A 171 -3.36 16.44 -12.31
N THR A 172 -2.24 16.00 -12.86
CA THR A 172 -2.11 15.61 -14.25
C THR A 172 -3.18 14.57 -14.61
N GLU A 173 -3.88 14.78 -15.72
CA GLU A 173 -4.87 13.82 -16.20
C GLU A 173 -4.21 12.50 -16.61
N ALA A 174 -4.82 11.39 -16.20
CA ALA A 174 -4.36 10.05 -16.52
C ALA A 174 -4.33 9.82 -18.04
N GLY A 175 -3.16 9.53 -18.58
CA GLY A 175 -2.91 9.32 -20.02
C GLY A 175 -2.35 10.53 -20.75
N GLU A 176 -2.27 11.71 -20.10
CA GLU A 176 -1.67 12.92 -20.67
C GLU A 176 -0.22 13.15 -20.22
N GLU A 177 0.29 12.30 -19.32
CA GLU A 177 1.64 12.42 -18.78
C GLU A 177 2.76 12.31 -19.84
N GLN A 178 3.72 13.24 -19.77
CA GLN A 178 4.90 13.33 -20.64
C GLN A 178 6.21 13.19 -19.84
N THR A 179 6.17 13.43 -18.53
CA THR A 179 7.32 13.29 -17.63
C THR A 179 7.08 12.28 -16.50
N SER A 180 8.15 11.77 -15.90
CA SER A 180 8.04 10.84 -14.77
C SER A 180 7.38 11.50 -13.55
N ARG A 181 7.53 12.82 -13.37
CA ARG A 181 6.84 13.59 -12.34
C ARG A 181 5.33 13.62 -12.60
N GLU A 182 4.92 13.94 -13.83
CA GLU A 182 3.52 13.93 -14.27
C GLU A 182 2.88 12.53 -14.13
N PHE A 183 3.62 11.46 -14.45
CA PHE A 183 3.16 10.09 -14.20
C PHE A 183 2.93 9.83 -12.70
N GLY A 184 3.90 10.19 -11.86
CA GLY A 184 3.79 10.06 -10.41
C GLY A 184 2.62 10.88 -9.85
N ASP A 185 2.35 12.03 -10.44
CA ASP A 185 1.28 12.95 -10.06
C ASP A 185 -0.11 12.38 -10.38
N ALA A 186 -0.32 11.96 -11.65
CA ALA A 186 -1.57 11.37 -12.13
C ALA A 186 -1.97 10.10 -11.35
N TRP A 187 -0.98 9.26 -11.02
CA TRP A 187 -1.20 7.93 -10.45
C TRP A 187 -0.81 7.80 -8.98
N TYR A 188 -0.56 8.91 -8.29
CA TYR A 188 0.00 8.95 -6.93
C TYR A 188 -0.70 7.99 -5.95
N GLN A 189 -2.04 8.05 -5.89
CA GLN A 189 -2.82 7.26 -4.94
C GLN A 189 -2.72 5.75 -5.20
N VAL A 190 -2.79 5.34 -6.46
CA VAL A 190 -2.64 3.93 -6.86
C VAL A 190 -1.24 3.43 -6.52
N ILE A 191 -0.21 4.24 -6.79
CA ILE A 191 1.18 3.93 -6.45
C ILE A 191 1.36 3.81 -4.93
N GLU A 192 0.77 4.72 -4.15
CA GLU A 192 0.84 4.70 -2.69
C GLU A 192 0.17 3.44 -2.12
N GLN A 193 -1.01 3.06 -2.62
CA GLN A 193 -1.71 1.84 -2.20
C GLN A 193 -0.89 0.58 -2.50
N LEU A 194 -0.41 0.42 -3.73
CA LEU A 194 0.41 -0.73 -4.13
C LEU A 194 1.73 -0.78 -3.35
N ARG A 195 2.35 0.37 -3.11
CA ARG A 195 3.55 0.47 -2.27
C ARG A 195 3.26 0.12 -0.83
N PHE A 196 2.11 0.51 -0.27
CA PHE A 196 1.70 0.11 1.07
C PHE A 196 1.54 -1.41 1.14
N MET A 197 0.81 -2.02 0.19
CA MET A 197 0.60 -3.47 0.16
C MET A 197 1.91 -4.25 0.06
N ALA A 198 2.74 -3.92 -0.94
CA ALA A 198 4.03 -4.57 -1.12
C ALA A 198 4.99 -4.28 0.05
N GLY A 199 4.95 -3.06 0.58
CA GLY A 199 5.82 -2.66 1.67
C GLY A 199 5.40 -3.25 3.02
N SER A 200 4.14 -3.65 3.19
CA SER A 200 3.61 -3.96 4.52
C SER A 200 4.22 -5.19 5.12
N ASP A 201 4.46 -6.28 4.37
CA ASP A 201 4.87 -7.60 4.90
C ASP A 201 6.23 -8.09 4.40
N ASP A 202 7.00 -8.77 5.26
CA ASP A 202 8.36 -9.22 4.97
C ASP A 202 8.46 -10.44 4.01
N MET A 203 7.37 -11.17 3.75
CA MET A 203 7.26 -12.20 2.70
C MET A 203 6.84 -11.56 1.38
N VAL A 204 5.89 -10.63 1.44
CA VAL A 204 5.33 -9.97 0.25
C VAL A 204 6.31 -8.97 -0.36
N GLY A 205 6.95 -8.12 0.45
CA GLY A 205 7.82 -7.05 -0.05
C GLY A 205 8.99 -7.50 -0.92
N PRO A 206 9.78 -8.51 -0.52
CA PRO A 206 10.84 -9.05 -1.36
C PRO A 206 10.35 -9.61 -2.70
N THR A 207 9.10 -10.09 -2.78
CA THR A 207 8.51 -10.60 -4.02
C THR A 207 8.42 -9.52 -5.09
N TYR A 208 8.19 -8.27 -4.69
CA TYR A 208 8.00 -7.13 -5.57
C TYR A 208 9.18 -6.14 -5.59
N TYR A 209 10.26 -6.44 -4.86
CA TYR A 209 11.43 -5.59 -4.84
C TYR A 209 12.47 -6.07 -5.86
N THR A 210 12.57 -5.33 -6.97
CA THR A 210 13.63 -5.55 -7.96
C THR A 210 14.18 -4.20 -8.37
N LYS A 211 15.50 -4.01 -8.24
CA LYS A 211 16.16 -2.79 -8.74
C LYS A 211 16.09 -2.80 -10.27
N PHE A 212 16.12 -1.66 -10.95
CA PHE A 212 16.24 -1.59 -12.42
C PHE A 212 17.57 -0.90 -12.82
N PRO A 213 18.02 -1.00 -14.09
CA PRO A 213 19.06 -0.12 -14.62
C PRO A 213 18.67 1.36 -14.45
N GLU A 214 19.65 2.25 -14.30
CA GLU A 214 19.38 3.65 -13.94
C GLU A 214 18.68 4.42 -15.08
N ASP A 215 19.01 4.09 -16.33
CA ASP A 215 18.48 4.72 -17.53
C ASP A 215 17.03 4.33 -17.84
N VAL A 216 16.51 3.28 -17.19
CA VAL A 216 15.14 2.80 -17.40
C VAL A 216 14.12 3.71 -16.72
N THR A 217 13.18 4.20 -17.51
CA THR A 217 12.06 5.03 -17.11
C THR A 217 10.74 4.26 -17.10
N ILE A 218 9.73 4.87 -16.49
CA ILE A 218 8.36 4.35 -16.56
C ILE A 218 7.81 4.34 -17.99
N PHE A 219 8.26 5.24 -18.86
CA PHE A 219 7.81 5.29 -20.26
C PHE A 219 8.40 4.15 -21.09
N ASP A 220 9.61 3.70 -20.78
CA ASP A 220 10.19 2.50 -21.42
C ASP A 220 9.39 1.24 -21.04
N LEU A 221 8.96 1.13 -19.77
CA LEU A 221 8.06 0.07 -19.32
C LEU A 221 6.70 0.14 -20.02
N LYS A 222 6.09 1.33 -20.12
CA LYS A 222 4.83 1.53 -20.84
C LYS A 222 4.95 1.15 -22.31
N GLU A 223 5.99 1.64 -22.99
CA GLU A 223 6.26 1.30 -24.38
C GLU A 223 6.42 -0.21 -24.56
N PHE A 224 7.12 -0.88 -23.64
CA PHE A 224 7.26 -2.33 -23.69
C PHE A 224 5.90 -3.04 -23.60
N LEU A 225 5.05 -2.66 -22.63
CA LEU A 225 3.71 -3.25 -22.46
C LEU A 225 2.81 -2.97 -23.68
N ASP A 226 2.81 -1.75 -24.21
CA ASP A 226 2.06 -1.37 -25.42
C ASP A 226 2.50 -2.16 -26.66
N ARG A 227 3.81 -2.42 -26.76
CA ARG A 227 4.36 -3.28 -27.81
C ARG A 227 3.95 -4.74 -27.65
N LEU A 228 3.80 -5.24 -26.42
CA LEU A 228 3.25 -6.58 -26.17
C LEU A 228 1.77 -6.64 -26.54
N ASP A 229 0.97 -5.64 -26.16
CA ASP A 229 -0.44 -5.50 -26.53
C ASP A 229 -0.62 -5.49 -28.05
N SER A 230 0.29 -4.84 -28.78
CA SER A 230 0.28 -4.74 -30.24
C SER A 230 0.61 -6.06 -30.97
N LEU A 231 0.98 -7.14 -30.27
CA LEU A 231 1.26 -8.45 -30.87
C LEU A 231 0.00 -9.24 -31.24
N PHE A 232 -1.16 -8.81 -30.75
CA PHE A 232 -2.42 -9.53 -30.86
C PHE A 232 -3.33 -8.95 -31.94
N SER A 233 -3.86 -9.83 -32.80
CA SER A 233 -4.91 -9.50 -33.77
C SER A 233 -6.29 -9.46 -33.10
N GLU A 234 -7.33 -9.05 -33.83
CA GLU A 234 -8.68 -8.77 -33.32
C GLU A 234 -9.21 -9.74 -32.25
N GLU A 235 -9.38 -11.03 -32.55
CA GLU A 235 -9.98 -11.98 -31.59
C GLU A 235 -9.12 -12.22 -30.33
N PRO A 236 -7.81 -12.56 -30.42
CA PRO A 236 -6.94 -12.63 -29.24
C PRO A 236 -6.87 -11.32 -28.44
N ALA A 237 -6.86 -10.17 -29.13
CA ALA A 237 -6.84 -8.87 -28.49
C ALA A 237 -8.15 -8.59 -27.73
N ARG A 238 -9.29 -9.05 -28.25
CA ARG A 238 -10.57 -9.01 -27.56
C ARG A 238 -10.54 -9.84 -26.27
N LYS A 239 -10.12 -11.11 -26.34
CA LYS A 239 -10.01 -11.99 -25.15
C LYS A 239 -9.10 -11.42 -24.07
N LEU A 240 -7.99 -10.82 -24.49
CA LEU A 240 -7.02 -10.15 -23.62
C LEU A 240 -7.63 -8.92 -22.92
N ARG A 241 -8.57 -8.20 -23.55
CA ARG A 241 -9.23 -7.00 -22.98
C ARG A 241 -10.57 -7.25 -22.27
N GLU A 242 -11.27 -8.33 -22.61
CA GLU A 242 -12.65 -8.54 -22.14
C GLU A 242 -12.79 -9.80 -21.28
N GLU A 243 -11.85 -10.73 -21.34
CA GLU A 243 -11.97 -12.04 -20.69
C GLU A 243 -10.81 -12.33 -19.73
N ALA A 244 -9.98 -11.32 -19.41
CA ALA A 244 -8.75 -11.45 -18.62
C ALA A 244 -7.86 -12.62 -19.08
N TRP A 245 -7.86 -12.91 -20.38
CA TRP A 245 -7.09 -14.04 -20.92
C TRP A 245 -5.59 -13.79 -20.81
N VAL A 246 -4.86 -14.75 -20.23
CA VAL A 246 -3.39 -14.67 -20.14
C VAL A 246 -2.77 -15.20 -21.43
N ALA A 247 -2.12 -14.28 -22.14
CA ALA A 247 -1.66 -14.53 -23.48
C ALA A 247 -0.28 -15.23 -23.51
N PRO A 248 -0.13 -16.32 -24.27
CA PRO A 248 1.11 -17.05 -24.32
C PRO A 248 1.96 -16.56 -25.52
N LEU A 249 3.12 -15.97 -25.23
CA LEU A 249 4.02 -15.31 -26.17
C LEU A 249 5.25 -16.14 -26.53
N ARG A 250 5.70 -16.03 -27.80
CA ARG A 250 6.97 -16.63 -28.22
C ARG A 250 8.13 -15.74 -27.75
N LYS A 251 9.17 -16.34 -27.16
CA LYS A 251 10.38 -15.64 -26.69
C LYS A 251 10.90 -14.59 -27.68
N ARG A 252 11.12 -14.98 -28.95
CA ARG A 252 11.59 -14.06 -30.00
C ARG A 252 10.74 -12.78 -30.17
N ARG A 253 9.42 -12.85 -29.93
CA ARG A 253 8.56 -11.66 -29.99
C ARG A 253 8.78 -10.75 -28.78
N VAL A 254 8.87 -11.33 -27.58
CA VAL A 254 9.19 -10.60 -26.35
C VAL A 254 10.55 -9.92 -26.46
N GLU A 255 11.58 -10.65 -26.92
CA GLU A 255 12.92 -10.11 -27.19
C GLU A 255 12.85 -8.92 -28.17
N SER A 256 12.08 -9.04 -29.24
CA SER A 256 11.93 -7.94 -30.21
C SER A 256 11.16 -6.74 -29.66
N CYS A 257 10.23 -6.93 -28.72
CA CYS A 257 9.54 -5.81 -28.06
C CYS A 257 10.48 -5.13 -27.06
N GLY A 258 11.19 -5.93 -26.26
CA GLY A 258 12.14 -5.46 -25.26
C GLY A 258 13.31 -4.67 -25.87
N GLN A 259 13.95 -5.21 -26.91
CA GLN A 259 15.03 -4.49 -27.62
C GLN A 259 14.58 -3.15 -28.22
N LYS A 260 13.29 -3.01 -28.57
CA LYS A 260 12.76 -1.76 -29.11
C LYS A 260 12.46 -0.73 -28.03
N ALA A 261 11.99 -1.18 -26.87
CA ALA A 261 11.63 -0.30 -25.76
C ALA A 261 12.85 0.10 -24.92
N PHE A 262 13.75 -0.83 -24.62
CA PHE A 262 14.88 -0.61 -23.71
C PHE A 262 16.25 -0.52 -24.41
N GLY A 263 16.31 -0.75 -25.72
CA GLY A 263 17.57 -0.71 -26.46
C GLY A 263 18.63 -1.67 -25.89
N ASP A 264 19.79 -1.11 -25.56
CA ASP A 264 20.95 -1.85 -25.02
C ASP A 264 20.73 -2.37 -23.59
N ASP A 265 19.79 -1.78 -22.83
CA ASP A 265 19.47 -2.22 -21.47
C ASP A 265 18.58 -3.46 -21.44
N TRP A 266 18.05 -3.91 -22.58
CA TRP A 266 17.08 -5.00 -22.63
C TRP A 266 17.57 -6.29 -21.97
N ASP A 267 18.82 -6.69 -22.16
CA ASP A 267 19.33 -7.92 -21.56
C ASP A 267 19.32 -7.84 -20.02
N GLN A 268 19.62 -6.66 -19.45
CA GLN A 268 19.55 -6.43 -18.02
C GLN A 268 18.10 -6.35 -17.54
N VAL A 269 17.20 -5.71 -18.29
CA VAL A 269 15.78 -5.58 -17.92
C VAL A 269 15.07 -6.92 -17.99
N ARG A 270 15.32 -7.72 -19.03
CA ARG A 270 14.74 -9.06 -19.23
C ARG A 270 14.91 -9.92 -17.98
N ASP A 271 16.12 -9.98 -17.46
CA ASP A 271 16.47 -10.80 -16.30
C ASP A 271 15.87 -10.23 -15.00
N ARG A 272 15.26 -9.04 -15.02
CA ARG A 272 14.60 -8.41 -13.87
C ARG A 272 13.07 -8.46 -13.93
N ILE A 273 12.47 -8.82 -15.05
CA ILE A 273 10.99 -8.79 -15.22
C ILE A 273 10.38 -10.13 -15.63
N ILE A 274 11.20 -11.12 -15.99
CA ILE A 274 10.72 -12.45 -16.38
C ILE A 274 11.04 -13.44 -15.25
N LEU A 275 10.00 -13.79 -14.49
CA LEU A 275 10.06 -14.82 -13.46
C LEU A 275 10.08 -16.22 -14.09
N SER A 276 11.02 -17.04 -13.67
CA SER A 276 11.18 -18.43 -14.14
C SER A 276 11.78 -19.30 -13.04
N GLU A 277 11.85 -20.62 -13.26
CA GLU A 277 12.54 -21.55 -12.34
C GLU A 277 14.03 -21.19 -12.17
N ASP A 278 14.63 -20.64 -13.21
CA ASP A 278 16.04 -20.23 -13.24
C ASP A 278 16.27 -18.80 -12.70
N ASN A 279 15.20 -18.05 -12.38
CA ASN A 279 15.29 -16.62 -12.06
C ASN A 279 14.19 -16.16 -11.08
N LEU A 280 14.31 -16.56 -9.82
CA LEU A 280 13.33 -16.25 -8.75
C LEU A 280 13.39 -14.79 -8.26
N ASP A 281 14.51 -14.10 -8.51
CA ASP A 281 14.74 -12.72 -8.09
C ASP A 281 14.05 -11.68 -9.00
N ALA A 282 13.54 -12.10 -10.16
CA ALA A 282 12.81 -11.23 -11.06
C ALA A 282 11.52 -10.70 -10.43
N HIS A 283 11.16 -9.47 -10.81
CA HIS A 283 9.84 -8.93 -10.58
C HIS A 283 8.83 -9.77 -11.38
N PRO A 284 7.68 -10.16 -10.81
CA PRO A 284 6.70 -11.05 -11.45
C PRO A 284 5.89 -10.34 -12.56
N LEU A 285 6.52 -9.56 -13.43
CA LEU A 285 5.85 -8.84 -14.51
C LEU A 285 5.42 -9.78 -15.64
N LEU A 286 6.29 -10.72 -16.01
CA LEU A 286 6.08 -11.78 -17.00
C LEU A 286 6.52 -13.13 -16.42
N PHE A 287 5.97 -14.22 -16.95
CA PHE A 287 6.20 -15.57 -16.42
C PHE A 287 6.71 -16.51 -17.52
N GLU A 288 7.84 -17.18 -17.32
CA GLU A 288 8.31 -18.24 -18.21
C GLU A 288 7.88 -19.61 -17.65
N LEU A 289 7.27 -20.44 -18.49
CA LEU A 289 6.92 -21.82 -18.18
C LEU A 289 7.55 -22.79 -19.15
N ASP A 290 8.10 -23.87 -18.59
CA ASP A 290 8.65 -25.00 -19.31
C ASP A 290 7.66 -26.16 -19.33
N PHE A 291 7.29 -26.62 -20.52
CA PHE A 291 6.37 -27.75 -20.66
C PHE A 291 6.71 -28.64 -21.83
N ARG A 292 6.16 -29.85 -21.81
CA ARG A 292 6.32 -30.84 -22.87
C ARG A 292 5.15 -30.76 -23.85
N ALA A 293 5.39 -30.19 -25.02
CA ALA A 293 4.39 -30.10 -26.08
C ALA A 293 4.32 -31.39 -26.89
N LYS A 294 3.11 -31.88 -27.16
CA LYS A 294 2.88 -33.01 -28.06
C LYS A 294 3.29 -32.62 -29.48
N LYS A 295 4.23 -33.36 -30.06
CA LYS A 295 4.64 -33.24 -31.46
C LYS A 295 3.72 -34.13 -32.30
N GLU A 296 2.94 -33.51 -33.18
CA GLU A 296 2.19 -34.26 -34.18
C GLU A 296 3.17 -34.85 -35.19
N LEU A 297 3.23 -36.18 -35.25
CA LEU A 297 4.00 -36.92 -36.23
C LEU A 297 3.05 -37.49 -37.29
N PRO A 298 3.38 -37.43 -38.58
CA PRO A 298 2.54 -38.01 -39.62
C PRO A 298 2.40 -39.54 -39.47
N GLY A 299 1.17 -40.04 -39.67
CA GLY A 299 0.78 -41.45 -39.54
C GLY A 299 0.43 -41.87 -38.10
N ASN A 300 0.10 -43.17 -37.90
CA ASN A 300 -0.21 -43.78 -36.59
C ASN A 300 1.00 -43.91 -35.63
N ARG A 301 1.97 -43.00 -35.72
CA ARG A 301 3.16 -43.04 -34.85
C ARG A 301 2.78 -42.55 -33.45
N ARG A 302 3.38 -43.18 -32.43
CA ARG A 302 3.22 -42.74 -31.04
C ARG A 302 3.58 -41.26 -30.92
N PRO A 303 2.79 -40.45 -30.20
CA PRO A 303 3.12 -39.05 -29.97
C PRO A 303 4.50 -38.93 -29.33
N SER A 304 5.36 -38.07 -29.87
CA SER A 304 6.57 -37.66 -29.16
C SER A 304 6.31 -36.31 -28.48
N TYR A 305 6.96 -36.08 -27.35
CA TYR A 305 6.86 -34.81 -26.62
C TYR A 305 8.17 -34.07 -26.73
N VAL A 306 8.11 -32.76 -27.01
CA VAL A 306 9.29 -31.90 -27.10
C VAL A 306 9.22 -30.83 -26.01
N PRO A 307 10.34 -30.55 -25.30
CA PRO A 307 10.40 -29.41 -24.40
C PRO A 307 10.09 -28.12 -25.15
N LYS A 308 9.29 -27.26 -24.54
CA LYS A 308 8.88 -25.96 -25.05
C LYS A 308 8.88 -24.98 -23.89
N LYS A 309 9.61 -23.87 -24.07
CA LYS A 309 9.56 -22.70 -23.20
C LYS A 309 8.55 -21.69 -23.77
N GLN A 310 7.71 -21.10 -22.92
CA GLN A 310 6.78 -20.06 -23.33
C GLN A 310 6.69 -18.98 -22.27
N ILE A 311 6.63 -17.72 -22.72
CA ILE A 311 6.45 -16.56 -21.84
C ILE A 311 4.96 -16.23 -21.79
N TYR A 312 4.41 -15.97 -20.62
CA TYR A 312 3.02 -15.61 -20.41
C TYR A 312 2.94 -14.14 -19.99
N TYR A 313 1.99 -13.44 -20.60
CA TYR A 313 1.73 -12.03 -20.37
C TYR A 313 0.35 -11.84 -19.75
N PRO A 314 0.26 -11.75 -18.41
CA PRO A 314 -0.96 -11.42 -17.70
C PRO A 314 -1.16 -9.90 -17.72
N ARG A 315 -1.71 -9.40 -18.82
CA ARG A 315 -1.81 -7.96 -19.15
C ARG A 315 -2.22 -7.06 -17.97
N TYR A 316 -3.35 -7.32 -17.33
CA TYR A 316 -3.87 -6.45 -16.28
C TYR A 316 -2.98 -6.46 -15.05
N PHE A 317 -2.44 -7.63 -14.71
CA PHE A 317 -1.47 -7.74 -13.63
C PHE A 317 -0.19 -6.97 -13.96
N SER A 318 0.38 -7.16 -15.16
CA SER A 318 1.59 -6.43 -15.59
C SER A 318 1.38 -4.92 -15.64
N GLN A 319 0.20 -4.46 -16.11
CA GLN A 319 -0.18 -3.04 -16.12
C GLN A 319 -0.30 -2.47 -14.71
N LEU A 320 -0.82 -3.24 -13.75
CA LEU A 320 -0.91 -2.80 -12.36
C LEU A 320 0.48 -2.73 -11.71
N LEU A 321 1.33 -3.72 -11.99
CA LEU A 321 2.67 -3.80 -11.42
C LEU A 321 3.61 -2.67 -11.86
N GLN A 322 3.35 -1.99 -12.99
CA GLN A 322 4.15 -0.83 -13.39
C GLN A 322 4.14 0.28 -12.32
N PHE A 323 3.00 0.48 -11.65
CA PHE A 323 2.85 1.46 -10.57
C PHE A 323 3.63 1.04 -9.33
N GLN A 324 3.72 -0.27 -9.07
CA GLN A 324 4.50 -0.82 -7.98
C GLN A 324 6.01 -0.72 -8.25
N ILE A 325 6.43 -0.82 -9.52
CA ILE A 325 7.82 -0.63 -9.96
C ILE A 325 8.25 0.84 -9.92
N PHE A 326 7.35 1.79 -10.21
CA PHE A 326 7.69 3.22 -10.33
C PHE A 326 8.56 3.79 -9.19
N PRO A 327 8.27 3.57 -7.89
CA PRO A 327 9.12 4.05 -6.80
C PRO A 327 10.56 3.50 -6.82
N LEU A 328 10.79 2.35 -7.49
CA LEU A 328 12.08 1.67 -7.58
C LEU A 328 12.92 2.15 -8.77
N LEU A 329 12.34 2.89 -9.71
CA LEU A 329 13.02 3.42 -10.89
C LEU A 329 13.85 4.65 -10.55
N ARG A 330 15.00 4.79 -11.22
CA ARG A 330 15.78 6.03 -11.24
C ARG A 330 15.25 7.03 -12.26
N ASN A 331 14.49 6.56 -13.25
CA ASN A 331 13.87 7.40 -14.28
C ASN A 331 14.89 8.22 -15.10
N GLY A 332 16.04 7.64 -15.40
CA GLY A 332 17.07 8.23 -16.27
C GLY A 332 17.85 9.39 -15.65
N ASP A 333 18.26 10.35 -16.50
CA ASP A 333 19.11 11.50 -16.16
C ASP A 333 18.43 12.56 -15.26
N ILE A 334 17.16 12.37 -14.88
CA ILE A 334 16.52 13.22 -13.89
C ILE A 334 17.07 12.78 -12.53
N ALA A 335 17.67 13.69 -11.76
CA ALA A 335 18.34 13.39 -10.49
C ALA A 335 17.40 12.86 -9.37
N GLU A 336 16.15 12.54 -9.70
CA GLU A 336 15.07 12.16 -8.80
C GLU A 336 14.57 10.74 -9.14
N SER A 337 14.80 9.80 -8.23
CA SER A 337 14.12 8.51 -8.26
C SER A 337 12.60 8.66 -8.15
N GLY A 338 11.84 7.67 -8.62
CA GLY A 338 10.37 7.66 -8.45
C GLY A 338 9.93 7.85 -7.00
N HIS A 339 10.70 7.33 -6.03
CA HIS A 339 10.45 7.59 -4.61
C HIS A 339 10.63 9.06 -4.19
N GLN A 340 11.63 9.76 -4.72
CA GLN A 340 11.84 11.19 -4.46
C GLN A 340 10.72 12.03 -5.08
N ILE A 341 10.35 11.73 -6.33
CA ILE A 341 9.20 12.35 -7.01
C ILE A 341 7.94 12.25 -6.14
N LEU A 342 7.61 11.06 -5.64
CA LEU A 342 6.44 10.88 -4.77
C LEU A 342 6.58 11.63 -3.44
N SER A 343 7.78 11.68 -2.86
CA SER A 343 8.01 12.42 -1.61
C SER A 343 7.76 13.92 -1.78
N GLU A 344 8.18 14.48 -2.91
CA GLU A 344 7.99 15.89 -3.22
C GLU A 344 6.53 16.20 -3.53
N LEU A 345 5.87 15.39 -4.37
CA LEU A 345 4.43 15.52 -4.64
C LEU A 345 3.60 15.44 -3.35
N ALA A 346 3.97 14.58 -2.41
CA ALA A 346 3.29 14.50 -1.11
C ALA A 346 3.37 15.82 -0.34
N GLY A 347 4.51 16.53 -0.42
CA GLY A 347 4.75 17.82 0.23
C GLY A 347 4.09 18.98 -0.49
N ASP A 348 4.16 19.04 -1.82
CA ASP A 348 3.58 20.11 -2.66
C ASP A 348 2.06 20.24 -2.46
N ARG A 349 1.40 19.14 -2.13
CA ARG A 349 -0.06 19.02 -1.97
C ARG A 349 -0.58 19.34 -0.55
N GLY A 350 0.29 19.79 0.36
CA GLY A 350 -0.09 20.05 1.76
C GLY A 350 -1.24 21.05 1.90
N THR A 351 -1.06 22.24 1.30
CA THR A 351 -2.03 23.36 1.41
C THR A 351 -3.37 23.04 0.77
N GLU A 352 -3.43 22.30 -0.35
CA GLU A 352 -4.70 21.88 -0.95
C GLU A 352 -5.48 20.94 -0.03
N ARG A 353 -4.79 20.02 0.66
CA ARG A 353 -5.44 19.10 1.61
C ARG A 353 -5.94 19.80 2.86
N GLU A 354 -5.17 20.76 3.37
CA GLU A 354 -5.60 21.67 4.45
C GLU A 354 -6.89 22.39 4.04
N ARG A 355 -6.93 22.91 2.80
CA ARG A 355 -8.09 23.60 2.25
C ARG A 355 -9.31 22.69 2.07
N ASN A 356 -9.14 21.50 1.51
CA ASN A 356 -10.25 20.56 1.34
C ASN A 356 -10.86 20.17 2.69
N LEU A 357 -10.02 20.00 3.72
CA LEU A 357 -10.52 19.68 5.05
C LEU A 357 -11.25 20.87 5.68
N TYR A 358 -10.75 22.10 5.49
CA TYR A 358 -11.47 23.31 5.85
C TYR A 358 -12.85 23.39 5.18
N ASP A 359 -12.90 23.22 3.86
CA ASP A 359 -14.14 23.32 3.09
C ASP A 359 -15.13 22.24 3.56
N PHE A 360 -14.67 20.98 3.75
CA PHE A 360 -15.47 19.90 4.34
C PHE A 360 -16.07 20.26 5.71
N LEU A 361 -15.27 20.78 6.64
CA LEU A 361 -15.75 21.13 7.98
C LEU A 361 -16.78 22.28 7.92
N THR A 362 -16.52 23.31 7.11
CA THR A 362 -17.44 24.44 6.97
C THR A 362 -18.76 24.08 6.27
N ASP A 363 -18.72 23.18 5.28
CA ASP A 363 -19.92 22.65 4.62
C ASP A 363 -20.81 21.85 5.59
N HIS A 364 -20.21 21.28 6.64
CA HIS A 364 -20.90 20.65 7.76
C HIS A 364 -21.37 21.64 8.84
N GLY A 365 -21.24 22.94 8.59
CA GLY A 365 -21.65 23.99 9.52
C GLY A 365 -20.75 24.13 10.75
N ILE A 366 -19.54 23.57 10.72
CA ILE A 366 -18.53 23.73 11.78
C ILE A 366 -17.83 25.06 11.57
N GLU A 367 -17.78 25.89 12.62
CA GLU A 367 -16.99 27.11 12.62
C GLU A 367 -15.50 26.72 12.50
N CYS A 368 -14.88 27.08 11.39
CA CYS A 368 -13.52 26.70 11.06
C CYS A 368 -12.76 27.88 10.44
N TYR A 369 -11.44 27.93 10.67
CA TYR A 369 -10.52 28.93 10.14
C TYR A 369 -9.30 28.23 9.55
N HIS A 370 -8.90 28.60 8.33
CA HIS A 370 -7.77 28.00 7.61
C HIS A 370 -6.54 28.90 7.59
N GLY A 371 -5.35 28.32 7.73
CA GLY A 371 -4.06 29.02 7.68
C GLY A 371 -4.03 30.18 8.68
N ALA A 372 -4.47 29.93 9.91
CA ALA A 372 -4.67 30.98 10.90
C ALA A 372 -3.31 31.43 11.45
N GLU A 373 -3.09 32.75 11.54
CA GLU A 373 -1.84 33.33 12.04
C GLU A 373 -2.11 34.47 13.03
N THR A 374 -1.43 34.45 14.17
CA THR A 374 -1.48 35.55 15.15
C THR A 374 -0.53 36.69 14.76
N GLN A 375 -0.86 37.94 15.12
CA GLN A 375 0.04 39.08 14.87
C GLN A 375 1.26 39.12 15.82
N LYS A 376 1.11 38.61 17.05
CA LYS A 376 2.15 38.66 18.09
C LYS A 376 3.25 37.61 17.89
N ASN A 377 2.87 36.43 17.40
CA ASN A 377 3.77 35.34 17.05
C ASN A 377 3.35 34.83 15.68
N LYS A 378 4.21 34.95 14.65
CA LYS A 378 3.97 34.41 13.30
C LYS A 378 3.98 32.87 13.29
N ASN A 379 3.17 32.27 14.15
CA ASN A 379 2.95 30.86 14.29
C ASN A 379 1.65 30.56 13.56
N GLU A 380 1.77 30.08 12.34
CA GLU A 380 0.66 29.55 11.57
C GLU A 380 0.22 28.20 12.14
N VAL A 381 -1.10 28.00 12.19
CA VAL A 381 -1.73 26.71 12.41
C VAL A 381 -2.68 26.43 11.26
N ASP A 382 -2.70 25.18 10.81
CA ASP A 382 -3.35 24.81 9.56
C ASP A 382 -4.87 25.02 9.65
N LEU A 383 -5.51 24.53 10.73
CA LEU A 383 -6.93 24.78 11.02
C LEU A 383 -7.20 25.11 12.49
N ILE A 384 -8.22 25.95 12.73
CA ILE A 384 -8.85 26.15 14.04
C ILE A 384 -10.34 25.89 13.89
N CYS A 385 -10.89 24.98 14.69
CA CYS A 385 -12.31 24.60 14.64
C CYS A 385 -12.98 24.76 16.00
N VAL A 386 -14.24 25.19 16.03
CA VAL A 386 -15.07 25.17 17.23
C VAL A 386 -16.08 24.04 17.12
N ARG A 387 -15.90 23.01 17.95
CA ARG A 387 -16.72 21.80 17.91
C ARG A 387 -16.82 21.15 19.30
N ASP A 388 -18.00 20.66 19.65
CA ASP A 388 -18.25 19.87 20.87
C ASP A 388 -17.80 20.54 22.18
N GLY A 389 -17.90 21.87 22.24
CA GLY A 389 -17.47 22.66 23.41
C GLY A 389 -15.94 22.86 23.50
N CYS A 390 -15.21 22.52 22.44
CA CYS A 390 -13.76 22.63 22.36
C CYS A 390 -13.33 23.57 21.21
N LEU A 391 -12.21 24.24 21.43
CA LEU A 391 -11.41 24.86 20.38
C LEU A 391 -10.34 23.85 19.93
N GLN A 392 -10.57 23.23 18.78
CA GLN A 392 -9.66 22.26 18.18
C GLN A 392 -8.66 22.97 17.29
N ILE A 393 -7.38 22.93 17.66
CA ILE A 393 -6.28 23.42 16.83
C ILE A 393 -5.65 22.21 16.13
N ILE A 394 -5.67 22.24 14.80
CA ILE A 394 -5.36 21.08 13.96
C ILE A 394 -4.15 21.39 13.09
N GLU A 395 -3.17 20.49 13.11
CA GLU A 395 -2.10 20.44 12.12
C GLU A 395 -2.39 19.28 11.16
N VAL A 396 -2.45 19.57 9.87
CA VAL A 396 -2.72 18.59 8.81
C VAL A 396 -1.39 18.12 8.25
N LYS A 397 -1.26 16.80 8.06
CA LYS A 397 -0.07 16.20 7.47
C LYS A 397 -0.46 15.13 6.47
N TYR A 398 0.27 15.04 5.37
CA TYR A 398 0.13 13.91 4.48
C TYR A 398 1.49 13.30 4.22
N LEU A 399 1.63 12.03 4.60
CA LEU A 399 2.91 11.35 4.62
C LEU A 399 2.81 10.10 3.78
N MET A 400 3.82 9.86 2.95
CA MET A 400 4.03 8.52 2.44
C MET A 400 4.22 7.54 3.61
N PRO A 401 3.47 6.43 3.64
CA PRO A 401 3.61 5.39 4.65
C PRO A 401 5.03 4.78 4.62
N PRO A 402 5.60 4.38 5.77
CA PRO A 402 6.89 3.69 5.80
C PRO A 402 6.77 2.30 5.18
N ILE A 403 7.90 1.73 4.77
CA ILE A 403 7.97 0.32 4.39
C ILE A 403 7.99 -0.50 5.69
N ARG A 404 7.42 -1.70 5.67
CA ARG A 404 7.33 -2.66 6.79
C ARG A 404 6.55 -2.16 7.99
N ILE A 405 5.43 -1.47 7.73
CA ILE A 405 4.53 -1.01 8.80
C ILE A 405 3.89 -2.17 9.60
N ASN A 406 3.94 -3.41 9.10
CA ASN A 406 3.57 -4.60 9.88
C ASN A 406 4.68 -5.15 10.80
N ASP A 407 5.80 -4.43 10.91
CA ASP A 407 6.94 -4.77 11.75
C ASP A 407 7.28 -3.60 12.71
N PRO A 408 7.82 -3.87 13.92
CA PRO A 408 8.17 -2.83 14.87
C PRO A 408 9.13 -1.77 14.33
N ASP A 409 10.00 -2.13 13.39
CA ASP A 409 10.95 -1.18 12.80
C ASP A 409 10.23 -0.15 11.90
N GLY A 410 9.24 -0.56 11.12
CA GLY A 410 8.44 0.37 10.31
C GLY A 410 7.56 1.29 11.16
N ILE A 411 6.99 0.78 12.25
CA ILE A 411 6.27 1.61 13.24
C ILE A 411 7.20 2.62 13.90
N ARG A 412 8.44 2.22 14.23
CA ARG A 412 9.43 3.15 14.78
C ARG A 412 9.80 4.24 13.79
N GLU A 413 10.01 3.90 12.51
CA GLU A 413 10.25 4.89 11.45
C GLU A 413 9.09 5.90 11.34
N LEU A 414 7.84 5.42 11.44
CA LEU A 414 6.66 6.29 11.45
C LEU A 414 6.65 7.23 12.66
N ASN A 415 6.87 6.68 13.86
CA ASN A 415 6.94 7.45 15.09
C ASN A 415 8.02 8.53 15.00
N GLU A 416 9.24 8.17 14.58
CA GLU A 416 10.36 9.12 14.42
C GLU A 416 10.03 10.22 13.40
N LYS A 417 9.28 9.90 12.35
CA LYS A 417 8.82 10.88 11.36
C LYS A 417 7.84 11.88 11.97
N PHE A 418 6.86 11.43 12.77
CA PHE A 418 5.96 12.33 13.50
C PHE A 418 6.67 13.10 14.61
N ASP A 419 7.57 12.47 15.34
CA ASP A 419 8.40 13.07 16.39
C ASP A 419 9.20 14.25 15.84
N ARG A 420 9.78 14.08 14.66
CA ARG A 420 10.48 15.14 13.94
C ARG A 420 9.55 16.24 13.44
N LEU A 421 8.42 15.90 12.82
CA LEU A 421 7.56 16.87 12.13
C LEU A 421 6.70 17.70 13.10
N ILE A 422 6.27 17.11 14.21
CA ILE A 422 5.32 17.72 15.15
C ILE A 422 6.03 18.27 16.38
N PHE A 423 7.06 17.58 16.88
CA PHE A 423 7.72 17.93 18.14
C PHE A 423 9.16 18.44 17.94
N ASN A 424 9.63 18.55 16.70
CA ASN A 424 11.01 18.94 16.37
C ASN A 424 12.07 18.09 17.09
N GLU A 425 11.76 16.82 17.39
CA GLU A 425 12.70 15.89 17.98
C GLU A 425 13.67 15.40 16.89
N VAL A 426 14.95 15.76 17.04
CA VAL A 426 16.01 15.43 16.09
C VAL A 426 16.97 14.42 16.75
N ASN A 427 17.21 13.29 16.10
CA ASN A 427 18.19 12.31 16.58
C ASN A 427 19.60 12.93 16.61
N GLU A 428 20.37 12.65 17.68
CA GLU A 428 21.71 13.21 17.94
C GLU A 428 22.72 13.03 16.78
N ASN A 429 22.45 12.08 15.87
CA ASN A 429 23.30 11.74 14.72
C ASN A 429 22.94 12.46 13.41
N THR A 430 22.03 13.43 13.42
CA THR A 430 21.62 14.15 12.21
C THR A 430 22.01 15.63 12.28
N SER A 431 22.54 16.18 11.20
CA SER A 431 22.98 17.58 11.10
C SER A 431 21.84 18.55 10.76
N ARG A 432 20.59 18.15 10.97
CA ARG A 432 19.42 18.97 10.65
C ARG A 432 19.12 19.91 11.81
N GLU A 433 18.94 21.20 11.51
CA GLU A 433 18.45 22.16 12.49
C GLU A 433 16.92 22.08 12.60
N PRO A 434 16.34 22.23 13.81
CA PRO A 434 14.90 22.32 13.98
C PRO A 434 14.32 23.45 13.12
N GLU A 435 13.29 23.14 12.32
CA GLU A 435 12.57 24.15 11.54
C GLU A 435 11.36 24.64 12.35
N GLY A 436 11.31 25.95 12.61
CA GLY A 436 10.19 26.56 13.32
C GLY A 436 10.04 26.10 14.78
N LYS A 437 8.86 26.38 15.35
CA LYS A 437 8.48 25.90 16.69
C LYS A 437 7.73 24.57 16.58
N PRO A 438 7.91 23.64 17.53
CA PRO A 438 7.09 22.43 17.60
C PRO A 438 5.62 22.79 17.80
N PHE A 439 4.72 21.95 17.30
CA PHE A 439 3.28 22.20 17.26
C PHE A 439 2.68 22.56 18.64
N PRO A 440 2.99 21.85 19.75
CA PRO A 440 2.52 22.27 21.07
C PRO A 440 2.90 23.72 21.43
N GLU A 441 4.12 24.16 21.11
CA GLU A 441 4.55 25.53 21.36
C GLU A 441 3.90 26.55 20.42
N LYS A 442 3.55 26.16 19.20
CA LYS A 442 2.73 27.00 18.31
C LYS A 442 1.37 27.28 18.97
N VAL A 443 0.73 26.22 19.48
CA VAL A 443 -0.59 26.25 20.15
C VAL A 443 -0.57 27.06 21.44
N GLU A 444 0.49 27.00 22.25
CA GLU A 444 0.59 27.87 23.45
C GLU A 444 0.52 29.36 23.09
N GLY A 445 0.98 29.75 21.88
CA GLY A 445 0.80 31.10 21.36
C GLY A 445 -0.67 31.49 21.12
N TRP A 446 -1.52 30.52 20.78
CA TRP A 446 -2.96 30.70 20.57
C TRP A 446 -3.74 30.72 21.88
N LYS A 447 -3.38 29.86 22.83
CA LYS A 447 -3.98 29.85 24.18
C LYS A 447 -3.78 31.15 24.96
N GLY A 448 -2.74 31.91 24.61
CA GLY A 448 -2.43 33.20 25.24
C GLY A 448 -3.18 34.40 24.67
N LEU A 449 -4.05 34.22 23.67
CA LEU A 449 -4.82 35.32 23.09
C LEU A 449 -6.04 35.65 23.95
N GLU A 450 -6.25 36.93 24.22
CA GLU A 450 -7.47 37.42 24.87
C GLU A 450 -8.59 37.70 23.83
N SER A 451 -9.84 37.73 24.28
CA SER A 451 -10.96 38.15 23.43
C SER A 451 -10.71 39.54 22.83
N GLY A 452 -11.04 39.67 21.54
CA GLY A 452 -10.82 40.90 20.76
C GLY A 452 -9.39 41.05 20.24
N GLU A 453 -8.47 40.13 20.54
CA GLU A 453 -7.19 40.10 19.85
C GLU A 453 -7.36 39.68 18.39
N GLU A 454 -6.52 40.28 17.55
CA GLU A 454 -6.57 40.17 16.10
C GLU A 454 -5.73 38.98 15.58
N PHE A 455 -6.33 38.14 14.73
CA PHE A 455 -5.63 37.10 13.96
C PHE A 455 -6.05 37.16 12.50
N ARG A 456 -5.25 36.64 11.58
CA ARG A 456 -5.63 36.53 10.17
C ARG A 456 -5.91 35.07 9.83
N SER A 457 -6.87 34.85 8.94
CA SER A 457 -7.16 33.52 8.37
C SER A 457 -7.39 33.65 6.88
N GLN A 458 -7.11 32.58 6.14
CA GLN A 458 -7.44 32.49 4.73
C GLN A 458 -8.96 32.27 4.54
N VAL A 459 -9.56 32.99 3.59
CA VAL A 459 -11.02 32.91 3.33
C VAL A 459 -11.33 32.54 1.89
N SER A 460 -10.37 32.72 0.98
CA SER A 460 -10.50 32.41 -0.44
C SER A 460 -9.37 31.51 -0.91
N GLY A 461 -9.66 30.67 -1.92
CA GLY A 461 -8.71 29.70 -2.48
C GLY A 461 -7.49 30.32 -3.18
N ASP A 462 -7.48 31.64 -3.40
CA ASP A 462 -6.35 32.40 -3.97
C ASP A 462 -5.39 32.95 -2.89
N GLY A 463 -5.53 32.52 -1.63
CA GLY A 463 -4.66 32.94 -0.52
C GLY A 463 -5.02 34.30 0.07
N GLY A 464 -6.25 34.78 -0.16
CA GLY A 464 -6.76 36.00 0.45
C GLY A 464 -6.93 35.83 1.96
N TYR A 465 -6.13 36.58 2.74
CA TYR A 465 -6.27 36.66 4.19
C TYR A 465 -7.28 37.74 4.60
N GLN A 466 -8.12 37.42 5.57
CA GLN A 466 -8.97 38.38 6.26
C GLN A 466 -8.56 38.51 7.72
N GLN A 467 -8.65 39.74 8.21
CA GLN A 467 -8.50 40.04 9.63
C GLN A 467 -9.74 39.57 10.39
N GLN A 468 -9.52 38.75 11.42
CA GLN A 468 -10.51 38.22 12.35
C GLN A 468 -10.20 38.71 13.77
N GLU A 469 -11.16 38.58 14.66
CA GLU A 469 -11.02 38.86 16.10
C GLU A 469 -11.36 37.60 16.89
N VAL A 470 -10.62 37.32 17.97
CA VAL A 470 -10.90 36.20 18.87
C VAL A 470 -12.26 36.42 19.56
N PRO A 471 -13.25 35.55 19.32
CA PRO A 471 -14.57 35.67 19.93
C PRO A 471 -14.52 35.52 21.45
N GLU A 472 -15.38 36.24 22.18
CA GLU A 472 -15.50 36.09 23.64
C GLU A 472 -15.88 34.66 24.05
N SER A 473 -16.66 33.97 23.20
CA SER A 473 -17.08 32.57 23.41
C SER A 473 -15.92 31.58 23.48
N TRP A 474 -14.76 31.88 22.89
CA TRP A 474 -13.60 30.99 22.91
C TRP A 474 -12.95 30.89 24.29
N ASN A 475 -13.11 31.91 25.14
CA ASN A 475 -12.51 31.92 26.49
C ASN A 475 -13.06 30.81 27.40
N ASP A 476 -14.26 30.30 27.10
CA ASP A 476 -14.94 29.27 27.87
C ASP A 476 -14.75 27.85 27.29
N LEU A 477 -14.02 27.73 26.16
CA LEU A 477 -13.81 26.44 25.48
C LEU A 477 -12.55 25.73 25.97
N ASP A 478 -12.61 24.40 26.06
CA ASP A 478 -11.41 23.59 26.25
C ASP A 478 -10.59 23.56 24.96
N VAL A 479 -9.26 23.68 25.06
CA VAL A 479 -8.37 23.66 23.88
C VAL A 479 -7.83 22.26 23.64
N GLU A 480 -8.09 21.72 22.46
CA GLU A 480 -7.56 20.43 22.01
C GLU A 480 -6.56 20.59 20.87
N MET A 481 -5.52 19.75 20.89
CA MET A 481 -4.49 19.73 19.84
C MET A 481 -4.65 18.43 19.04
N LEU A 482 -4.85 18.56 17.74
CA LEU A 482 -5.04 17.45 16.82
C LEU A 482 -3.99 17.47 15.72
N VAL A 483 -3.53 16.29 15.34
CA VAL A 483 -2.82 16.06 14.08
C VAL A 483 -3.68 15.14 13.25
N VAL A 484 -4.05 15.59 12.06
CA VAL A 484 -4.88 14.84 11.09
C VAL A 484 -4.00 14.43 9.92
N SER A 485 -4.00 13.14 9.57
CA SER A 485 -3.13 12.65 8.50
C SER A 485 -3.66 11.40 7.80
N ASN A 486 -3.12 11.04 6.63
CA ASN A 486 -3.46 9.75 6.00
C ASN A 486 -2.88 8.54 6.78
N VAL A 487 -1.91 8.75 7.68
CA VAL A 487 -1.32 7.73 8.56
C VAL A 487 -1.15 8.28 9.98
N VAL A 488 -1.03 7.43 10.99
CA VAL A 488 -0.90 7.84 12.40
C VAL A 488 0.24 7.11 13.10
N PRO A 489 0.95 7.74 14.05
CA PRO A 489 1.94 7.06 14.87
C PRO A 489 1.26 6.03 15.79
N SER A 490 2.09 5.21 16.43
CA SER A 490 1.57 4.20 17.38
C SER A 490 0.88 4.81 18.59
N TYR A 491 1.42 5.89 19.12
CA TYR A 491 0.82 6.57 20.26
C TYR A 491 -0.41 7.36 19.82
N ILE A 492 -1.51 7.18 20.56
CA ILE A 492 -2.75 7.94 20.34
C ILE A 492 -2.55 9.42 20.70
N LYS A 493 -1.75 9.68 21.76
CA LYS A 493 -1.51 11.02 22.29
C LYS A 493 -0.07 11.17 22.77
N LYS A 494 0.60 12.27 22.39
CA LYS A 494 1.94 12.66 22.88
C LYS A 494 1.96 14.15 23.20
N GLN A 495 2.43 14.53 24.38
CA GLN A 495 2.52 15.92 24.85
C GLN A 495 1.22 16.74 24.70
N GLY A 496 0.05 16.11 24.88
CA GLY A 496 -1.23 16.79 24.72
C GLY A 496 -1.83 16.71 23.32
N VAL A 497 -1.04 16.40 22.29
CA VAL A 497 -1.46 16.29 20.88
C VAL A 497 -2.03 14.90 20.62
N ARG A 498 -3.25 14.82 20.09
CA ARG A 498 -3.88 13.57 19.65
C ARG A 498 -3.69 13.37 18.15
N PHE A 499 -3.58 12.12 17.70
CA PHE A 499 -3.33 11.76 16.31
C PHE A 499 -4.50 10.94 15.75
N ILE A 500 -5.10 11.43 14.67
CA ILE A 500 -6.20 10.76 13.95
C ILE A 500 -5.92 10.73 12.46
N THR A 501 -6.51 9.75 11.79
CA THR A 501 -6.51 9.75 10.34
C THR A 501 -7.54 10.74 9.79
N ASP A 502 -7.39 11.18 8.55
CA ASP A 502 -8.42 11.93 7.83
C ASP A 502 -9.71 11.12 7.63
N LEU A 503 -9.60 9.79 7.44
CA LEU A 503 -10.75 8.88 7.45
C LEU A 503 -11.48 8.88 8.80
N GLU A 504 -10.74 8.78 9.89
CA GLU A 504 -11.32 8.83 11.23
C GLU A 504 -11.97 10.19 11.52
N LEU A 505 -11.35 11.30 11.10
CA LEU A 505 -11.98 12.62 11.24
C LEU A 505 -13.28 12.71 10.45
N TYR A 506 -13.31 12.20 9.22
CA TYR A 506 -14.52 12.13 8.40
C TYR A 506 -15.63 11.35 9.13
N GLN A 507 -15.32 10.16 9.62
CA GLN A 507 -16.26 9.31 10.36
C GLN A 507 -16.77 9.96 11.66
N MET A 508 -15.89 10.66 12.37
CA MET A 508 -16.28 11.45 13.55
C MET A 508 -17.27 12.57 13.21
N VAL A 509 -17.10 13.25 12.07
CA VAL A 509 -17.97 14.36 11.65
C VAL A 509 -19.32 13.85 11.13
N GLU A 510 -19.29 12.85 10.25
CA GLU A 510 -20.48 12.35 9.54
C GLU A 510 -21.35 11.44 10.41
N HIS A 511 -20.70 10.53 11.14
CA HIS A 511 -21.39 9.44 11.87
C HIS A 511 -21.42 9.68 13.39
N GLY A 512 -20.66 10.66 13.89
CA GLY A 512 -20.52 10.92 15.32
C GLY A 512 -19.76 9.82 16.08
N GLU A 513 -18.92 9.06 15.36
CA GLU A 513 -18.15 7.95 15.91
C GLU A 513 -17.03 8.42 16.84
N ASP A 514 -16.74 7.67 17.91
CA ASP A 514 -15.55 7.85 18.73
C ASP A 514 -14.47 6.87 18.30
N VAL A 515 -13.59 7.34 17.42
CA VAL A 515 -12.50 6.57 16.80
C VAL A 515 -11.42 6.11 17.78
N PHE A 516 -11.45 6.55 19.04
CA PHE A 516 -10.48 6.13 20.06
C PHE A 516 -10.93 4.95 20.91
N TYR A 517 -12.20 4.55 20.81
CA TYR A 517 -12.75 3.41 21.53
C TYR A 517 -13.52 2.52 20.55
N ASP A 518 -12.80 1.58 19.94
CA ASP A 518 -13.45 0.53 19.18
C ASP A 518 -14.33 -0.32 20.12
N ILE A 519 -15.64 -0.34 19.87
CA ILE A 519 -16.65 -1.02 20.71
C ILE A 519 -16.68 -2.53 20.40
N HIS A 520 -15.90 -3.00 19.43
CA HIS A 520 -15.89 -4.39 19.01
C HIS A 520 -14.55 -5.08 19.27
N SER A 521 -14.46 -5.56 20.52
CA SER A 521 -13.46 -6.50 21.06
C SER A 521 -13.48 -7.89 20.44
#